data_AF-A0A3R5X094-F1
#
_entry.id   AF-A0A3R5X094-F1
#
_cell.length_a   1.000
_cell.length_b   1.000
_cell.length_c   1.000
_cell.angle_alpha   90.00
_cell.angle_beta   90.00
_cell.angle_gamma   90.00
#
_symmetry.space_group_name_H-M   'P 1'
#
loop_
_entity.id
_entity.type
_entity.pdbx_description
1 polymer ?
#
loop_
_entity_poly.entity_id
_entity_poly.type
_entity_poly.pdbx_seq_one_letter_code
_entity_poly.pdbx_strand_id
1 'polypeptide(L)'
;MLPDGQIFPGKKRETDEKIQELISLDVNQFTQIAMIAQGDFLRLLYAESKERKVIFSKIFRTNLYHQVQEELKRKTKQLGDSLMEVEHACIREVERIDSEDADWVQLCQQKIYDPGMVRPLLKKIVKEGREREQMLAKERAKLESDLMEKGGLLQQAEADNMLCRKLSEALEAYKKLQQRQDECKSRKKAWNRGQILEKIQGKAEIKQSCDREVFRMKAHLKTMEREIVILQNELQEQRKTAKKWSERLEKEQPELLKRISELEHTEKEFQYLQKEIRQNGSRSVLRDLELQQEIPDYYHLLRKTEEEAKHCREVREDLEAFAAELKTLKKLQEQEAEAQKVLEEKSLCYRRISSVYDSAFTDFIAEQAGILASKLKEGEPCPVCGSKEHPSKCRLSAQAPTQLEVEQAKKQREAAEHEVSDATDRYLQVKSRTEGKKQEALERGNKLMDGQFSLENHAYQTELNAGWKRAKEREQEQKQRMRFLFDELQEKKEVFRNQLQGLQKEEARWKEAMQKTEKTLREREGAFGQGKKALERYEHLAGEARAEYERFWKRIR
;
A
#
# COMPACT_ATOMS: atom_id res chain seq x y z
N MET A 1 -0.91 84.52 32.62
CA MET A 1 -0.70 85.78 33.36
C MET A 1 0.07 85.45 34.62
N LEU A 2 1.11 86.20 34.90
CA LEU A 2 1.91 86.12 36.12
C LEU A 2 1.15 86.81 37.28
N PRO A 3 1.55 86.59 38.55
CA PRO A 3 0.86 87.16 39.72
C PRO A 3 0.84 88.70 39.76
N ASP A 4 1.72 89.35 39.00
CA ASP A 4 1.82 90.80 38.82
C ASP A 4 0.94 91.36 37.68
N GLY A 5 0.14 90.51 37.03
CA GLY A 5 -0.76 90.88 35.95
C GLY A 5 -0.12 90.91 34.56
N GLN A 6 1.18 90.61 34.43
CA GLN A 6 1.85 90.59 33.12
C GLN A 6 1.58 89.27 32.37
N ILE A 7 1.44 89.34 31.05
CA ILE A 7 1.32 88.15 30.21
C ILE A 7 2.73 87.63 29.94
N PHE A 8 3.04 86.44 30.46
CA PHE A 8 4.30 85.76 30.17
C PHE A 8 4.35 85.36 28.70
N PRO A 9 5.27 85.92 27.89
CA PRO A 9 5.40 85.56 26.48
C PRO A 9 6.33 84.36 26.35
N GLY A 10 5.76 83.16 26.27
CA GLY A 10 6.50 81.92 26.08
C GLY A 10 5.70 80.87 25.33
N LYS A 11 6.37 79.94 24.67
CA LYS A 11 5.73 78.74 24.10
C LYS A 11 5.36 77.77 25.23
N LYS A 12 4.56 76.74 24.91
CA LYS A 12 4.03 75.78 25.90
C LYS A 12 5.08 75.27 26.91
N ARG A 13 6.27 74.89 26.44
CA ARG A 13 7.34 74.33 27.29
C ARG A 13 7.92 75.34 28.27
N GLU A 14 8.19 76.57 27.81
CA GLU A 14 8.65 77.69 28.64
C GLU A 14 7.58 78.11 29.66
N THR A 15 6.30 77.96 29.29
CA THR A 15 5.17 78.20 30.17
C THR A 15 5.05 77.10 31.24
N ASP A 16 5.22 75.83 30.87
CA ASP A 16 5.20 74.69 31.79
C ASP A 16 6.37 74.76 32.80
N GLU A 17 7.56 75.15 32.36
CA GLU A 17 8.73 75.40 33.22
C GLU A 17 8.49 76.60 34.14
N LYS A 18 7.90 77.69 33.63
CA LYS A 18 7.56 78.86 34.45
C LYS A 18 6.48 78.55 35.49
N ILE A 19 5.51 77.71 35.13
CA ILE A 19 4.52 77.18 36.07
C ILE A 19 5.24 76.37 37.13
N GLN A 20 6.09 75.41 36.76
CA GLN A 20 6.82 74.56 37.72
C GLN A 20 7.75 75.37 38.63
N GLU A 21 8.36 76.46 38.16
CA GLU A 21 9.13 77.41 38.99
C GLU A 21 8.23 78.12 40.02
N LEU A 22 7.04 78.57 39.61
CA LEU A 22 6.11 79.32 40.45
C LEU A 22 5.39 78.43 41.49
N ILE A 23 4.97 77.22 41.13
CA ILE A 23 4.25 76.29 42.02
C ILE A 23 5.16 75.22 42.64
N SER A 24 6.44 75.16 42.23
CA SER A 24 7.45 74.17 42.68
C SER A 24 7.04 72.70 42.54
N LEU A 25 6.05 72.41 41.71
CA LEU A 25 5.49 71.08 41.50
C LEU A 25 5.36 70.81 40.00
N ASP A 26 5.78 69.61 39.57
CA ASP A 26 5.52 69.17 38.21
C ASP A 26 4.06 68.73 38.03
N VAL A 27 3.60 68.58 36.79
CA VAL A 27 2.21 68.19 36.48
C VAL A 27 1.78 66.89 37.19
N ASN A 28 2.68 65.91 37.35
CA ASN A 28 2.40 64.63 37.99
C ASN A 28 2.33 64.75 39.52
N GLN A 29 3.16 65.60 40.13
CA GLN A 29 3.15 65.90 41.57
C GLN A 29 1.97 66.80 41.94
N PHE A 30 1.64 67.78 41.08
CA PHE A 30 0.46 68.63 41.20
C PHE A 30 -0.84 67.80 41.10
N THR A 31 -0.90 66.81 40.18
CA THR A 31 -2.03 65.87 40.14
C THR A 31 -2.11 64.94 41.35
N GLN A 32 -0.99 64.66 42.03
CA GLN A 32 -1.00 63.89 43.28
C GLN A 32 -1.43 64.70 44.51
N ILE A 33 -1.11 66.00 44.56
CA ILE A 33 -1.26 66.84 45.76
C ILE A 33 -2.47 67.76 45.70
N ALA A 34 -2.69 68.43 44.57
CA ALA A 34 -3.71 69.50 44.44
C ALA A 34 -4.95 69.06 43.66
N MET A 35 -4.81 68.05 42.80
CA MET A 35 -5.88 67.60 41.93
C MET A 35 -6.49 66.29 42.42
N ILE A 36 -7.38 66.41 43.40
CA ILE A 36 -8.58 65.57 43.37
C ILE A 36 -9.41 66.10 42.19
N ALA A 37 -9.02 65.69 40.98
CA ALA A 37 -9.59 66.15 39.73
C ALA A 37 -11.11 66.06 39.77
N GLN A 38 -11.76 67.17 39.42
CA GLN A 38 -13.22 67.32 39.31
C GLN A 38 -13.76 66.27 38.32
N GLY A 39 -14.07 65.07 38.84
CA GLY A 39 -14.50 63.89 38.06
C GLY A 39 -14.02 62.54 38.62
N ASP A 40 -12.74 62.41 39.00
CA ASP A 40 -12.15 61.10 39.33
C ASP A 40 -12.42 60.63 40.78
N PHE A 41 -12.67 61.55 41.71
CA PHE A 41 -13.09 61.21 43.08
C PHE A 41 -14.58 60.87 43.17
N LEU A 42 -15.41 61.56 42.37
CA LEU A 42 -16.81 61.15 42.16
C LEU A 42 -16.85 59.77 41.53
N ARG A 43 -16.03 59.50 40.51
CA ARG A 43 -15.84 58.14 39.99
C ARG A 43 -15.37 57.17 41.06
N LEU A 44 -14.40 57.51 41.91
CA LEU A 44 -13.96 56.63 43.01
C LEU A 44 -15.10 56.30 44.01
N LEU A 45 -15.93 57.28 44.37
CA LEU A 45 -17.05 57.13 45.32
C LEU A 45 -18.21 56.29 44.75
N TYR A 46 -18.51 56.44 43.47
CA TYR A 46 -19.62 55.75 42.79
C TYR A 46 -19.18 54.53 41.96
N ALA A 47 -17.88 54.29 41.78
CA ALA A 47 -17.35 53.17 41.02
C ALA A 47 -17.59 51.82 41.73
N GLU A 48 -17.91 50.82 40.93
CA GLU A 48 -17.94 49.43 41.38
C GLU A 48 -16.55 48.98 41.86
N SER A 49 -16.50 47.96 42.71
CA SER A 49 -15.26 47.50 43.38
C SER A 49 -14.09 47.26 42.41
N LYS A 50 -14.37 46.77 41.19
CA LYS A 50 -13.37 46.55 40.14
C LYS A 50 -12.78 47.85 39.60
N GLU A 51 -13.62 48.86 39.36
CA GLU A 51 -13.19 50.17 38.84
C GLU A 51 -12.41 50.96 39.89
N ARG A 52 -12.85 50.92 41.16
CA ARG A 52 -12.09 51.49 42.29
C ARG A 52 -10.68 50.92 42.38
N LYS A 53 -10.52 49.59 42.20
CA LYS A 53 -9.21 48.94 42.23
C LYS A 53 -8.28 49.46 41.12
N VAL A 54 -8.80 49.72 39.92
CA VAL A 54 -8.03 50.28 38.80
C VAL A 54 -7.60 51.72 39.08
N ILE A 55 -8.49 52.54 39.64
CA ILE A 55 -8.19 53.93 40.02
C ILE A 55 -7.11 53.97 41.11
N PHE A 56 -7.27 53.18 42.18
CA PHE A 56 -6.26 53.08 43.24
C PHE A 56 -4.91 52.54 42.76
N SER A 57 -4.91 51.57 41.84
CA SER A 57 -3.69 51.02 41.26
C SER A 57 -2.89 52.05 40.44
N LYS A 58 -3.59 52.99 39.80
CA LYS A 58 -2.99 54.13 39.08
C LYS A 58 -2.48 55.22 40.03
N ILE A 59 -3.26 55.58 41.05
CA ILE A 59 -2.88 56.63 42.03
C ILE A 59 -1.66 56.20 42.84
N PHE A 60 -1.66 54.98 43.38
CA PHE A 60 -0.57 54.45 44.22
C PHE A 60 0.52 53.73 43.44
N ARG A 61 0.46 53.74 42.09
CA ARG A 61 1.42 53.07 41.20
C ARG A 61 1.70 51.60 41.56
N THR A 62 0.70 50.87 42.06
CA THR A 62 0.85 49.44 42.43
C THR A 62 0.76 48.48 41.24
N ASN A 63 0.71 49.01 40.01
CA ASN A 63 0.74 48.25 38.75
C ASN A 63 1.95 47.31 38.64
N LEU A 64 3.09 47.65 39.27
CA LEU A 64 4.28 46.78 39.29
C LEU A 64 3.98 45.42 39.94
N TYR A 65 3.25 45.41 41.07
CA TYR A 65 2.88 44.16 41.75
C TYR A 65 1.91 43.33 40.91
N HIS A 66 1.00 43.98 40.19
CA HIS A 66 0.11 43.30 39.24
C HIS A 66 0.89 42.63 38.10
N GLN A 67 1.90 43.32 37.54
CA GLN A 67 2.76 42.76 36.49
C GLN A 67 3.54 41.54 36.97
N VAL A 68 4.13 41.60 38.17
CA VAL A 68 4.83 40.45 38.78
C VAL A 68 3.87 39.29 39.02
N GLN A 69 2.66 39.55 39.51
CA GLN A 69 1.65 38.52 39.75
C GLN A 69 1.19 37.86 38.44
N GLU A 70 0.98 38.63 37.37
CA GLU A 70 0.61 38.09 36.05
C GLU A 70 1.76 37.30 35.41
N GLU A 71 3.01 37.75 35.54
CA GLU A 71 4.17 36.97 35.08
C GLU A 71 4.34 35.65 35.84
N LEU A 72 4.13 35.64 37.17
CA LEU A 72 4.14 34.42 37.96
C LEU A 72 3.00 33.47 37.55
N LYS A 73 1.78 33.97 37.37
CA LYS A 73 0.65 33.15 36.86
C LYS A 73 0.95 32.57 35.48
N ARG A 74 1.53 33.37 34.58
CA ARG A 74 1.91 32.93 33.24
C ARG A 74 2.94 31.80 33.31
N LYS A 75 3.98 31.96 34.14
CA LYS A 75 5.00 30.91 34.35
C LYS A 75 4.42 29.65 34.98
N THR A 76 3.56 29.78 35.99
CA THR A 76 2.88 28.63 36.61
C THR A 76 2.03 27.88 35.59
N LYS A 77 1.28 28.60 34.73
CA LYS A 77 0.50 27.99 33.66
C LYS A 77 1.40 27.26 32.66
N GLN A 78 2.46 27.91 32.17
CA GLN A 78 3.41 27.30 31.23
C GLN A 78 4.08 26.04 31.79
N LEU A 79 4.50 26.07 33.06
CA LEU A 79 5.07 24.91 33.74
C LEU A 79 4.04 23.80 33.95
N GLY A 80 2.79 24.15 34.26
CA GLY A 80 1.68 23.20 34.36
C GLY A 80 1.36 22.52 33.03
N ASP A 81 1.29 23.29 31.95
CA ASP A 81 1.08 22.77 30.59
C ASP A 81 2.23 21.84 30.19
N SER A 82 3.48 22.23 30.48
CA SER A 82 4.68 21.41 30.20
C SER A 82 4.68 20.10 31.01
N LEU A 83 4.26 20.15 32.29
CA LEU A 83 4.17 18.96 33.13
C LEU A 83 3.11 18.00 32.58
N MET A 84 1.94 18.52 32.19
CA MET A 84 0.85 17.73 31.60
C MET A 84 1.26 17.07 30.28
N GLU A 85 2.02 17.77 29.43
CA GLU A 85 2.57 17.20 28.20
C GLU A 85 3.52 16.01 28.49
N VAL A 86 4.41 16.16 29.48
CA VAL A 86 5.34 15.10 29.90
C VAL A 86 4.61 13.92 30.53
N GLU A 87 3.61 14.18 31.39
CA GLU A 87 2.78 13.13 31.99
C GLU A 87 2.05 12.31 30.92
N HIS A 88 1.41 12.99 29.95
CA HIS A 88 0.76 12.32 28.83
C HIS A 88 1.75 11.56 27.95
N ALA A 89 2.97 12.05 27.77
CA ALA A 89 4.00 11.31 27.04
C ALA A 89 4.40 10.02 27.78
N CYS A 90 4.61 10.08 29.09
CA CYS A 90 4.92 8.90 29.90
C CYS A 90 3.80 7.85 29.86
N ILE A 91 2.53 8.28 30.00
CA ILE A 91 1.37 7.37 29.91
C ILE A 91 1.36 6.66 28.55
N ARG A 92 1.51 7.41 27.45
CA ARG A 92 1.53 6.82 26.09
C ARG A 92 2.65 5.81 25.89
N GLU A 93 3.84 6.05 26.42
CA GLU A 93 4.96 5.13 26.26
C GLU A 93 4.81 3.87 27.14
N VAL A 94 4.20 3.99 28.31
CA VAL A 94 3.89 2.85 29.18
C VAL A 94 2.79 1.97 28.58
N GLU A 95 1.72 2.56 28.03
CA GLU A 95 0.62 1.84 27.37
C GLU A 95 1.04 1.07 26.10
N ARG A 96 2.16 1.45 25.46
CA ARG A 96 2.69 0.73 24.28
C ARG A 96 3.29 -0.63 24.60
N ILE A 97 3.68 -0.86 25.85
CA ILE A 97 4.38 -2.07 26.25
C ILE A 97 3.33 -3.10 26.69
N ASP A 98 3.06 -4.04 25.80
CA ASP A 98 2.18 -5.17 26.07
C ASP A 98 2.94 -6.23 26.87
N SER A 99 2.61 -6.35 28.16
CA SER A 99 3.21 -7.30 29.08
C SER A 99 2.17 -7.85 30.03
N GLU A 100 2.16 -9.17 30.18
CA GLU A 100 1.30 -9.90 31.13
C GLU A 100 1.86 -9.89 32.57
N ASP A 101 2.98 -9.21 32.80
CA ASP A 101 3.58 -9.10 34.14
C ASP A 101 2.65 -8.29 35.06
N ALA A 102 2.24 -8.90 36.17
CA ALA A 102 1.28 -8.32 37.09
C ALA A 102 1.75 -6.98 37.69
N ASP A 103 3.05 -6.84 37.96
CA ASP A 103 3.63 -5.62 38.52
C ASP A 103 3.65 -4.50 37.46
N TRP A 104 3.86 -4.85 36.18
CA TRP A 104 3.75 -3.92 35.06
C TRP A 104 2.31 -3.44 34.84
N VAL A 105 1.33 -4.34 34.85
CA VAL A 105 -0.09 -4.00 34.71
C VAL A 105 -0.56 -3.08 35.85
N GLN A 106 -0.10 -3.33 37.08
CA GLN A 106 -0.40 -2.48 38.22
C GLN A 106 0.27 -1.10 38.11
N LEU A 107 1.50 -1.04 37.59
CA LEU A 107 2.20 0.22 37.34
C LEU A 107 1.45 1.09 36.30
N CYS A 108 0.90 0.48 35.24
CA CYS A 108 0.12 1.19 34.21
C CYS A 108 -1.10 1.93 34.75
N GLN A 109 -1.63 1.53 35.92
CA GLN A 109 -2.79 2.18 36.55
C GLN A 109 -2.44 3.44 37.34
N GLN A 110 -1.14 3.74 37.52
CA GLN A 110 -0.67 4.92 38.23
C GLN A 110 -0.53 6.13 37.30
N LYS A 111 -0.70 7.34 37.85
CA LYS A 111 -0.56 8.60 37.10
C LYS A 111 0.85 9.18 37.11
N ILE A 112 1.68 8.74 38.06
CA ILE A 112 3.06 9.21 38.22
C ILE A 112 3.95 7.98 38.29
N TYR A 113 4.94 7.90 37.41
CA TYR A 113 5.83 6.74 37.28
C TYR A 113 7.17 7.04 37.94
N ASP A 114 7.48 6.35 39.03
CA ASP A 114 8.80 6.45 39.67
C ASP A 114 9.86 5.71 38.81
N PRO A 115 10.91 6.40 38.34
CA PRO A 115 12.00 5.76 37.60
C PRO A 115 12.68 4.61 38.36
N GLY A 116 12.66 4.65 39.69
CA GLY A 116 13.19 3.58 40.55
C GLY A 116 12.45 2.25 40.40
N MET A 117 11.14 2.31 40.18
CA MET A 117 10.25 1.15 40.01
C MET A 117 10.12 0.70 38.54
N VAL A 118 10.09 1.65 37.62
CA VAL A 118 9.90 1.37 36.17
C VAL A 118 11.10 0.64 35.58
N ARG A 119 12.33 1.09 35.90
CA ARG A 119 13.55 0.56 35.26
C ARG A 119 13.81 -0.92 35.55
N PRO A 120 13.66 -1.43 36.79
CA PRO A 120 13.80 -2.85 37.08
C PRO A 120 12.77 -3.72 36.34
N LEU A 121 11.51 -3.29 36.30
CA LEU A 121 10.44 -4.01 35.61
C LEU A 121 10.70 -4.11 34.11
N LEU A 122 11.09 -3.00 33.47
CA LEU A 122 11.48 -3.02 32.05
C LEU A 122 12.64 -3.97 31.76
N LYS A 123 13.66 -4.00 32.64
CA LYS A 123 14.78 -4.95 32.50
C LYS A 123 14.32 -6.41 32.60
N LYS A 124 13.37 -6.71 33.49
CA LYS A 124 12.78 -8.04 33.64
C LYS A 124 12.01 -8.44 32.37
N ILE A 125 11.11 -7.58 31.88
CA ILE A 125 10.32 -7.81 30.66
C ILE A 125 11.23 -8.06 29.45
N VAL A 126 12.27 -7.25 29.27
CA VAL A 126 13.23 -7.42 28.17
C VAL A 126 13.98 -8.75 28.28
N LYS A 127 14.33 -9.16 29.50
CA LYS A 127 15.02 -10.44 29.73
C LYS A 127 14.09 -11.62 29.37
N GLU A 128 12.86 -11.61 29.86
CA GLU A 128 11.87 -12.66 29.58
C GLU A 128 11.53 -12.73 28.08
N GLY A 129 11.39 -11.57 27.42
CA GLY A 129 11.19 -11.50 25.97
C GLY A 129 12.32 -12.15 25.18
N ARG A 130 13.58 -11.89 25.57
CA ARG A 130 14.75 -12.53 24.94
C ARG A 130 14.82 -14.03 25.19
N GLU A 131 14.46 -14.48 26.38
CA GLU A 131 14.43 -15.92 26.71
C GLU A 131 13.35 -16.65 25.88
N ARG A 132 12.15 -16.06 25.75
CA ARG A 132 11.08 -16.60 24.89
C ARG A 132 11.49 -16.63 23.42
N GLU A 133 12.10 -15.57 22.92
CA GLU A 133 12.62 -15.49 21.55
C GLU A 133 13.64 -16.61 21.28
N GLN A 134 14.58 -16.84 22.20
CA GLN A 134 15.56 -17.92 22.07
C GLN A 134 14.92 -19.31 22.10
N MET A 135 13.88 -19.52 22.93
CA MET A 135 13.14 -20.77 22.97
C MET A 135 12.41 -21.04 21.65
N LEU A 136 11.68 -20.05 21.14
CA LEU A 136 10.99 -20.14 19.85
C LEU A 136 11.96 -20.35 18.69
N ALA A 137 13.14 -19.73 18.73
CA ALA A 137 14.19 -19.96 17.72
C ALA A 137 14.69 -21.41 17.73
N LYS A 138 14.86 -22.01 18.92
CA LYS A 138 15.25 -23.43 19.06
C LYS A 138 14.14 -24.36 18.58
N GLU A 139 12.89 -24.08 18.90
CA GLU A 139 11.74 -24.86 18.43
C GLU A 139 11.61 -24.79 16.90
N ARG A 140 11.75 -23.59 16.33
CA ARG A 140 11.76 -23.39 14.89
C ARG A 140 12.88 -24.20 14.20
N ALA A 141 14.10 -24.16 14.75
CA ALA A 141 15.22 -24.92 14.20
C ALA A 141 14.98 -26.44 14.24
N LYS A 142 14.34 -26.95 15.31
CA LYS A 142 13.93 -28.36 15.38
C LYS A 142 12.89 -28.70 14.31
N LEU A 143 11.84 -27.89 14.19
CA LEU A 143 10.79 -28.09 13.18
C LEU A 143 11.34 -28.04 11.75
N GLU A 144 12.28 -27.14 11.46
CA GLU A 144 12.96 -27.07 10.16
C GLU A 144 13.79 -28.33 9.88
N SER A 145 14.49 -28.86 10.90
CA SER A 145 15.21 -30.13 10.79
C SER A 145 14.27 -31.31 10.55
N ASP A 146 13.17 -31.40 11.29
CA ASP A 146 12.19 -32.47 11.15
C ASP A 146 11.54 -32.43 9.75
N LEU A 147 11.23 -31.23 9.25
CA LEU A 147 10.65 -31.04 7.92
C LEU A 147 11.64 -31.48 6.82
N MET A 148 12.93 -31.20 6.99
CA MET A 148 13.98 -31.66 6.09
C MET A 148 14.09 -33.20 6.10
N GLU A 149 14.06 -33.83 7.27
CA GLU A 149 14.08 -35.30 7.40
C GLU A 149 12.85 -35.94 6.74
N LYS A 150 11.64 -35.44 7.03
CA LYS A 150 10.40 -35.95 6.43
C LYS A 150 10.38 -35.74 4.91
N GLY A 151 10.90 -34.60 4.44
CA GLY A 151 11.06 -34.33 3.01
C GLY A 151 11.97 -35.35 2.31
N GLY A 152 13.10 -35.70 2.94
CA GLY A 152 14.00 -36.74 2.44
C GLY A 152 13.36 -38.13 2.38
N LEU A 153 12.62 -38.52 3.43
CA LEU A 153 11.87 -39.78 3.45
C LEU A 153 10.78 -39.84 2.37
N LEU A 154 10.10 -38.73 2.12
CA LEU A 154 9.09 -38.64 1.07
C LEU A 154 9.70 -38.80 -0.32
N GLN A 155 10.84 -38.16 -0.59
CA GLN A 155 11.57 -38.34 -1.85
C GLN A 155 12.04 -39.79 -2.06
N GLN A 156 12.51 -40.46 -1.00
CA GLN A 156 12.87 -41.87 -1.06
C GLN A 156 11.66 -42.76 -1.36
N ALA A 157 10.54 -42.54 -0.66
CA ALA A 157 9.31 -43.29 -0.89
C ALA A 157 8.75 -43.08 -2.31
N GLU A 158 8.88 -41.88 -2.87
CA GLU A 158 8.51 -41.60 -4.27
C GLU A 158 9.42 -42.32 -5.27
N ALA A 159 10.73 -42.36 -5.02
CA ALA A 159 11.68 -43.11 -5.83
C ALA A 159 11.39 -44.62 -5.80
N ASP A 160 11.13 -45.17 -4.61
CA ASP A 160 10.77 -46.58 -4.43
C ASP A 160 9.44 -46.93 -5.11
N ASN A 161 8.44 -46.05 -5.01
CA ASN A 161 7.17 -46.21 -5.73
C ASN A 161 7.37 -46.21 -7.25
N MET A 162 8.28 -45.38 -7.77
CA MET A 162 8.63 -45.39 -9.20
C MET A 162 9.29 -46.72 -9.61
N LEU A 163 10.22 -47.23 -8.80
CA LEU A 163 10.89 -48.52 -9.04
C LEU A 163 9.89 -49.68 -9.00
N CYS A 164 8.96 -49.69 -8.03
CA CYS A 164 7.89 -50.68 -7.94
C CYS A 164 7.00 -50.69 -9.20
N ARG A 165 6.64 -49.50 -9.72
CA ARG A 165 5.88 -49.39 -10.98
C ARG A 165 6.66 -49.99 -12.15
N LYS A 166 7.93 -49.60 -12.33
CA LYS A 166 8.79 -50.14 -13.40
C LYS A 166 8.97 -51.66 -13.29
N LEU A 167 9.12 -52.18 -12.07
CA LEU A 167 9.20 -53.62 -11.82
C LEU A 167 7.91 -54.34 -12.21
N SER A 168 6.75 -53.77 -11.87
CA SER A 168 5.45 -54.35 -12.24
C SER A 168 5.26 -54.43 -13.77
N GLU A 169 5.65 -53.38 -14.49
CA GLU A 169 5.63 -53.34 -15.96
C GLU A 169 6.59 -54.38 -16.57
N ALA A 170 7.80 -54.51 -16.02
CA ALA A 170 8.78 -55.50 -16.47
C ALA A 170 8.31 -56.94 -16.22
N LEU A 171 7.65 -57.21 -15.08
CA LEU A 171 7.06 -58.52 -14.77
C LEU A 171 5.92 -58.88 -15.72
N GLU A 172 5.07 -57.92 -16.10
CA GLU A 172 4.04 -58.14 -17.12
C GLU A 172 4.64 -58.43 -18.50
N ALA A 173 5.69 -57.71 -18.89
CA ALA A 173 6.41 -57.96 -20.13
C ALA A 173 7.07 -59.35 -20.14
N TYR A 174 7.66 -59.76 -19.01
CA TYR A 174 8.25 -61.10 -18.84
C TYR A 174 7.20 -62.21 -18.96
N LYS A 175 6.02 -62.06 -18.33
CA LYS A 175 4.91 -63.02 -18.48
C LYS A 175 4.49 -63.20 -19.94
N LYS A 176 4.39 -62.12 -20.71
CA LYS A 176 4.08 -62.17 -22.15
C LYS A 176 5.16 -62.88 -22.96
N LEU A 177 6.44 -62.68 -22.62
CA LEU A 177 7.56 -63.39 -23.25
C LEU A 177 7.57 -64.88 -22.92
N GLN A 178 7.24 -65.25 -21.69
CA GLN A 178 7.16 -66.66 -21.25
C GLN A 178 6.03 -67.41 -22.00
N GLN A 179 4.85 -66.79 -22.15
CA GLN A 179 3.76 -67.33 -22.96
C GLN A 179 4.20 -67.59 -24.42
N ARG A 180 4.91 -66.64 -25.04
CA ARG A 180 5.48 -66.80 -26.39
C ARG A 180 6.53 -67.91 -26.49
N GLN A 181 7.33 -68.11 -25.44
CA GLN A 181 8.29 -69.20 -25.38
C GLN A 181 7.60 -70.56 -25.34
N ASP A 182 6.51 -70.70 -24.58
CA ASP A 182 5.75 -71.94 -24.50
C ASP A 182 4.97 -72.24 -25.79
N GLU A 183 4.46 -71.22 -26.48
CA GLU A 183 3.92 -71.33 -27.85
C GLU A 183 4.98 -71.79 -28.87
N CYS A 184 6.22 -71.29 -28.76
CA CYS A 184 7.32 -71.76 -29.62
C CYS A 184 7.69 -73.22 -29.33
N LYS A 185 7.70 -73.64 -28.06
CA LYS A 185 7.95 -75.04 -27.67
C LYS A 185 6.84 -75.98 -28.16
N SER A 186 5.57 -75.56 -28.09
CA SER A 186 4.44 -76.36 -28.59
C SER A 186 4.45 -76.49 -30.11
N ARG A 187 4.78 -75.41 -30.84
CA ARG A 187 5.00 -75.44 -32.30
C ARG A 187 6.17 -76.33 -32.71
N LYS A 188 7.27 -76.34 -31.93
CA LYS A 188 8.42 -77.23 -32.20
C LYS A 188 8.09 -78.71 -31.99
N LYS A 189 7.26 -79.05 -30.98
CA LYS A 189 6.72 -80.40 -30.78
C LYS A 189 5.76 -80.82 -31.91
N ALA A 190 4.93 -79.90 -32.40
CA ALA A 190 4.04 -80.15 -33.53
C ALA A 190 4.82 -80.35 -34.85
N TRP A 191 5.89 -79.58 -35.06
CA TRP A 191 6.80 -79.71 -36.20
C TRP A 191 7.57 -81.05 -36.18
N ASN A 192 8.09 -81.47 -35.03
CA ASN A 192 8.73 -82.78 -34.86
C ASN A 192 7.75 -83.97 -35.08
N ARG A 193 6.46 -83.80 -34.75
CA ARG A 193 5.41 -84.81 -35.03
C ARG A 193 5.02 -84.85 -36.51
N GLY A 194 5.15 -83.74 -37.23
CA GLY A 194 4.98 -83.67 -38.69
C GLY A 194 6.09 -84.40 -39.46
N GLN A 195 7.34 -84.35 -38.98
CA GLN A 195 8.48 -85.05 -39.62
C GLN A 195 8.45 -86.59 -39.47
N ILE A 196 7.68 -87.13 -38.51
CA ILE A 196 7.59 -88.59 -38.26
C ILE A 196 6.48 -89.24 -39.11
N LEU A 197 5.54 -88.44 -39.64
CA LEU A 197 4.43 -88.92 -40.47
C LEU A 197 4.75 -89.04 -41.96
N GLU A 198 5.97 -88.65 -42.38
CA GLU A 198 6.43 -88.68 -43.78
C GLU A 198 7.08 -90.02 -44.18
N LYS A 199 7.23 -90.99 -43.26
CA LYS A 199 8.00 -92.23 -43.47
C LYS A 199 7.23 -93.55 -43.50
N ILE A 200 5.90 -93.54 -43.55
CA ILE A 200 5.13 -94.80 -43.65
C ILE A 200 3.98 -94.64 -44.63
N GLN A 201 4.22 -94.95 -45.90
CA GLN A 201 3.18 -95.46 -46.80
C GLN A 201 3.78 -96.24 -47.98
N GLY A 202 3.66 -97.57 -47.90
CA GLY A 202 4.03 -98.53 -48.93
C GLY A 202 2.96 -99.62 -49.09
N LYS A 203 1.93 -99.30 -49.87
CA LYS A 203 1.12 -100.15 -50.77
C LYS A 203 0.52 -101.48 -50.26
N ALA A 204 -0.81 -101.46 -50.07
CA ALA A 204 -1.82 -102.47 -50.43
C ALA A 204 -3.20 -101.81 -50.15
N GLU A 205 -4.21 -101.64 -51.00
CA GLU A 205 -4.60 -102.19 -52.30
C GLU A 205 -5.63 -101.22 -52.93
N ILE A 206 -5.53 -101.00 -54.24
CA ILE A 206 -6.20 -99.97 -55.06
C ILE A 206 -7.74 -100.15 -55.20
N LYS A 207 -8.37 -100.98 -54.37
CA LYS A 207 -9.84 -101.11 -54.29
C LYS A 207 -10.45 -100.52 -53.01
N GLN A 208 -9.63 -100.20 -52.00
CA GLN A 208 -10.02 -99.51 -50.77
C GLN A 208 -9.71 -97.99 -50.81
N SER A 209 -8.95 -97.51 -51.80
CA SER A 209 -8.48 -96.12 -51.88
C SER A 209 -9.57 -95.14 -52.28
N CYS A 210 -10.49 -95.50 -53.18
CA CYS A 210 -11.54 -94.57 -53.60
C CYS A 210 -12.65 -94.38 -52.55
N ASP A 211 -13.04 -95.42 -51.80
CA ASP A 211 -14.00 -95.26 -50.69
C ASP A 211 -13.36 -94.57 -49.48
N ARG A 212 -12.06 -94.79 -49.21
CA ARG A 212 -11.32 -94.07 -48.16
C ARG A 212 -11.07 -92.61 -48.52
N GLU A 213 -10.83 -92.26 -49.78
CA GLU A 213 -10.70 -90.85 -50.19
C GLU A 213 -12.03 -90.11 -50.06
N VAL A 214 -13.15 -90.70 -50.49
CA VAL A 214 -14.48 -90.11 -50.29
C VAL A 214 -14.82 -90.00 -48.79
N PHE A 215 -14.46 -90.99 -47.96
CA PHE A 215 -14.67 -90.93 -46.50
C PHE A 215 -13.75 -89.92 -45.81
N ARG A 216 -12.49 -89.81 -46.24
CA ARG A 216 -11.49 -88.84 -45.73
C ARG A 216 -11.85 -87.41 -46.13
N MET A 217 -12.36 -87.21 -47.35
CA MET A 217 -12.89 -85.92 -47.80
C MET A 217 -14.16 -85.55 -47.03
N LYS A 218 -15.10 -86.49 -46.79
CA LYS A 218 -16.29 -86.25 -45.94
C LYS A 218 -15.94 -85.96 -44.47
N ALA A 219 -14.94 -86.64 -43.91
CA ALA A 219 -14.47 -86.39 -42.55
C ALA A 219 -13.78 -85.02 -42.44
N HIS A 220 -12.96 -84.64 -43.43
CA HIS A 220 -12.38 -83.30 -43.51
C HIS A 220 -13.45 -82.22 -43.69
N LEU A 221 -14.46 -82.45 -44.53
CA LEU A 221 -15.62 -81.57 -44.68
C LEU A 221 -16.33 -81.34 -43.34
N LYS A 222 -16.66 -82.41 -42.61
CA LYS A 222 -17.25 -82.29 -41.27
C LYS A 222 -16.35 -81.55 -40.26
N THR A 223 -15.03 -81.62 -40.42
CA THR A 223 -14.09 -80.93 -39.54
C THR A 223 -14.05 -79.43 -39.89
N MET A 224 -13.99 -79.10 -41.18
CA MET A 224 -14.07 -77.72 -41.69
C MET A 224 -15.42 -77.06 -41.38
N GLU A 225 -16.53 -77.80 -41.51
CA GLU A 225 -17.88 -77.35 -41.13
C GLU A 225 -17.93 -77.00 -39.63
N ARG A 226 -17.34 -77.84 -38.76
CA ARG A 226 -17.26 -77.57 -37.31
C ARG A 226 -16.38 -76.35 -37.01
N GLU A 227 -15.24 -76.21 -37.67
CA GLU A 227 -14.36 -75.05 -37.52
C GLU A 227 -15.04 -73.75 -37.98
N ILE A 228 -15.82 -73.80 -39.07
CA ILE A 228 -16.62 -72.65 -39.53
C ILE A 228 -17.72 -72.28 -38.53
N VAL A 229 -18.40 -73.26 -37.92
CA VAL A 229 -19.40 -73.00 -36.87
C VAL A 229 -18.76 -72.38 -35.62
N ILE A 230 -17.57 -72.83 -35.22
CA ILE A 230 -16.81 -72.23 -34.11
C ILE A 230 -16.44 -70.78 -34.45
N LEU A 231 -15.87 -70.53 -35.63
CA LEU A 231 -15.52 -69.19 -36.11
C LEU A 231 -16.77 -68.30 -36.23
N GLN A 232 -17.92 -68.85 -36.61
CA GLN A 232 -19.20 -68.13 -36.69
C GLN A 232 -19.69 -67.70 -35.31
N ASN A 233 -19.63 -68.59 -34.32
CA ASN A 233 -20.01 -68.28 -32.94
C ASN A 233 -19.05 -67.25 -32.31
N GLU A 234 -17.74 -67.40 -32.54
CA GLU A 234 -16.72 -66.45 -32.12
C GLU A 234 -16.89 -65.07 -32.78
N LEU A 235 -17.32 -65.03 -34.04
CA LEU A 235 -17.62 -63.80 -34.76
C LEU A 235 -18.92 -63.17 -34.25
N GLN A 236 -19.95 -63.96 -33.97
CA GLN A 236 -21.22 -63.48 -33.42
C GLN A 236 -21.01 -62.86 -32.03
N GLU A 237 -20.17 -63.47 -31.19
CA GLU A 237 -19.85 -62.91 -29.87
C GLU A 237 -19.05 -61.61 -29.97
N GLN A 238 -18.09 -61.53 -30.90
CA GLN A 238 -17.35 -60.28 -31.16
C GLN A 238 -18.22 -59.18 -31.77
N ARG A 239 -19.23 -59.54 -32.58
CA ARG A 239 -20.22 -58.58 -33.08
C ARG A 239 -21.10 -58.05 -31.95
N LYS A 240 -21.50 -58.88 -30.99
CA LYS A 240 -22.24 -58.41 -29.80
C LYS A 240 -21.40 -57.48 -28.93
N THR A 241 -20.12 -57.80 -28.71
CA THR A 241 -19.23 -56.91 -27.93
C THR A 241 -18.98 -55.60 -28.66
N ALA A 242 -18.70 -55.63 -29.97
CA ALA A 242 -18.55 -54.42 -30.79
C ALA A 242 -19.83 -53.56 -30.76
N LYS A 243 -21.02 -54.19 -30.87
CA LYS A 243 -22.31 -53.50 -30.78
C LYS A 243 -22.57 -52.85 -29.41
N LYS A 244 -22.21 -53.53 -28.32
CA LYS A 244 -22.31 -52.96 -26.96
C LYS A 244 -21.39 -51.76 -26.78
N TRP A 245 -20.17 -51.79 -27.33
CA TRP A 245 -19.26 -50.65 -27.29
C TRP A 245 -19.72 -49.51 -28.19
N SER A 246 -20.28 -49.78 -29.37
CA SER A 246 -20.82 -48.75 -30.27
C SER A 246 -22.06 -48.05 -29.69
N GLU A 247 -23.01 -48.81 -29.12
CA GLU A 247 -24.23 -48.26 -28.48
C GLU A 247 -23.89 -47.42 -27.23
N ARG A 248 -22.86 -47.83 -26.47
CA ARG A 248 -22.41 -47.07 -25.30
C ARG A 248 -21.67 -45.79 -25.68
N LEU A 249 -20.87 -45.84 -26.75
CA LEU A 249 -20.20 -44.67 -27.32
C LEU A 249 -21.23 -43.67 -27.88
N GLU A 250 -22.20 -44.11 -28.69
CA GLU A 250 -23.24 -43.23 -29.24
C GLU A 250 -24.05 -42.49 -28.16
N LYS A 251 -24.26 -43.11 -26.98
CA LYS A 251 -24.97 -42.50 -25.86
C LYS A 251 -24.10 -41.58 -24.99
N GLU A 252 -22.92 -42.05 -24.58
CA GLU A 252 -22.10 -41.33 -23.59
C GLU A 252 -21.13 -40.31 -24.24
N GLN A 253 -20.70 -40.53 -25.49
CA GLN A 253 -19.78 -39.63 -26.21
C GLN A 253 -20.31 -38.22 -26.44
N PRO A 254 -21.58 -37.98 -26.84
CA PRO A 254 -22.06 -36.61 -27.01
C PRO A 254 -22.14 -35.84 -25.68
N GLU A 255 -22.47 -36.49 -24.57
CA GLU A 255 -22.44 -35.86 -23.24
C GLU A 255 -21.01 -35.54 -22.78
N LEU A 256 -20.06 -36.47 -22.98
CA LEU A 256 -18.65 -36.26 -22.68
C LEU A 256 -18.02 -35.15 -23.54
N LEU A 257 -18.29 -35.14 -24.85
CA LEU A 257 -17.81 -34.09 -25.76
C LEU A 257 -18.43 -32.73 -25.42
N LYS A 258 -19.70 -32.69 -25.06
CA LYS A 258 -20.35 -31.47 -24.57
C LYS A 258 -19.66 -30.97 -23.30
N ARG A 259 -19.39 -31.84 -22.33
CA ARG A 259 -18.71 -31.49 -21.08
C ARG A 259 -17.27 -31.04 -21.29
N ILE A 260 -16.53 -31.70 -22.18
CA ILE A 260 -15.17 -31.31 -22.58
C ILE A 260 -15.21 -29.93 -23.25
N SER A 261 -16.16 -29.68 -24.15
CA SER A 261 -16.29 -28.37 -24.81
C SER A 261 -16.65 -27.23 -23.84
N GLU A 262 -17.51 -27.48 -22.85
CA GLU A 262 -17.84 -26.55 -21.77
C GLU A 262 -16.60 -26.21 -20.90
N LEU A 263 -15.79 -27.23 -20.58
CA LEU A 263 -14.58 -27.05 -19.79
C LEU A 263 -13.43 -26.41 -20.58
N GLU A 264 -13.28 -26.72 -21.87
CA GLU A 264 -12.31 -26.05 -22.74
C GLU A 264 -12.65 -24.57 -22.98
N HIS A 265 -13.95 -24.24 -23.05
CA HIS A 265 -14.40 -22.86 -23.16
C HIS A 265 -14.06 -22.07 -21.90
N THR A 266 -14.42 -22.59 -20.73
CA THR A 266 -14.12 -21.97 -19.42
C THR A 266 -12.62 -21.87 -19.13
N GLU A 267 -11.79 -22.84 -19.53
CA GLU A 267 -10.33 -22.74 -19.40
C GLU A 267 -9.75 -21.63 -20.30
N LYS A 268 -10.23 -21.50 -21.53
CA LYS A 268 -9.82 -20.42 -22.45
C LYS A 268 -10.22 -19.04 -21.92
N GLU A 269 -11.41 -18.92 -21.34
CA GLU A 269 -11.86 -17.68 -20.68
C GLU A 269 -10.96 -17.34 -19.49
N PHE A 270 -10.61 -18.33 -18.65
CA PHE A 270 -9.69 -18.12 -17.53
C PHE A 270 -8.30 -17.65 -18.01
N GLN A 271 -7.78 -18.23 -19.10
CA GLN A 271 -6.50 -17.83 -19.68
C GLN A 271 -6.54 -16.41 -20.27
N TYR A 272 -7.65 -16.03 -20.93
CA TYR A 272 -7.88 -14.68 -21.44
C TYR A 272 -7.92 -13.67 -20.28
N LEU A 273 -8.75 -13.92 -19.27
CA LEU A 273 -8.93 -13.07 -18.08
C LEU A 273 -7.60 -12.87 -17.32
N GLN A 274 -6.81 -13.92 -17.14
CA GLN A 274 -5.50 -13.84 -16.47
C GLN A 274 -4.49 -12.99 -17.25
N LYS A 275 -4.54 -13.05 -18.59
CA LYS A 275 -3.66 -12.26 -19.46
C LYS A 275 -4.03 -10.78 -19.40
N GLU A 276 -5.32 -10.46 -19.37
CA GLU A 276 -5.79 -9.07 -19.21
C GLU A 276 -5.46 -8.48 -17.83
N ILE A 277 -5.67 -9.23 -16.75
CA ILE A 277 -5.30 -8.80 -15.38
C ILE A 277 -3.81 -8.44 -15.29
N ARG A 278 -2.93 -9.21 -15.97
CA ARG A 278 -1.49 -8.94 -16.01
C ARG A 278 -1.11 -7.77 -16.91
N GLN A 279 -1.84 -7.53 -18.00
CA GLN A 279 -1.43 -6.57 -19.04
C GLN A 279 -2.04 -5.18 -18.86
N ASN A 280 -3.29 -5.05 -18.41
CA ASN A 280 -4.02 -3.78 -18.44
C ASN A 280 -4.39 -3.21 -17.05
N GLY A 281 -4.22 -3.98 -15.96
CA GLY A 281 -5.02 -3.75 -14.75
C GLY A 281 -6.53 -3.83 -15.06
N SER A 282 -7.43 -3.73 -14.08
CA SER A 282 -8.88 -3.93 -14.31
C SER A 282 -9.58 -2.81 -15.11
N ARG A 283 -8.88 -2.16 -16.06
CA ARG A 283 -9.27 -0.87 -16.62
C ARG A 283 -10.10 -0.91 -17.90
N SER A 284 -10.39 -2.08 -18.46
CA SER A 284 -11.47 -2.20 -19.46
C SER A 284 -11.84 -3.65 -19.69
N VAL A 285 -12.99 -4.09 -19.18
CA VAL A 285 -14.07 -4.77 -19.93
C VAL A 285 -15.25 -4.81 -18.96
N LEU A 286 -16.23 -3.97 -19.21
CA LEU A 286 -17.54 -4.00 -18.54
C LEU A 286 -18.64 -4.25 -19.58
N ARG A 287 -18.35 -5.02 -20.64
CA ARG A 287 -19.35 -5.21 -21.68
C ARG A 287 -19.62 -6.62 -22.19
N ASP A 288 -18.72 -7.58 -22.09
CA ASP A 288 -18.91 -8.81 -22.89
C ASP A 288 -18.85 -10.16 -22.14
N LEU A 289 -19.01 -10.23 -20.82
CA LEU A 289 -19.10 -11.54 -20.15
C LEU A 289 -20.24 -11.62 -19.13
N GLU A 290 -21.45 -11.80 -19.66
CA GLU A 290 -22.50 -12.58 -19.01
C GLU A 290 -22.38 -14.03 -19.50
N LEU A 291 -21.61 -14.90 -18.83
CA LEU A 291 -21.83 -16.36 -18.88
C LEU A 291 -21.02 -17.09 -17.80
N GLN A 292 -21.74 -17.96 -17.07
CA GLN A 292 -21.42 -18.73 -15.84
C GLN A 292 -21.39 -17.93 -14.53
N GLN A 293 -22.19 -18.36 -13.55
CA GLN A 293 -22.54 -17.56 -12.36
C GLN A 293 -21.40 -17.30 -11.36
N GLU A 294 -20.35 -18.14 -11.29
CA GLU A 294 -19.34 -18.03 -10.22
C GLU A 294 -18.11 -17.15 -10.57
N ILE A 295 -17.75 -17.02 -11.85
CA ILE A 295 -16.54 -16.28 -12.28
C ILE A 295 -16.76 -14.76 -12.32
N PRO A 296 -17.92 -14.24 -12.78
CA PRO A 296 -18.25 -12.82 -12.75
C PRO A 296 -18.25 -12.24 -11.32
N ASP A 297 -18.66 -13.03 -10.32
CA ASP A 297 -18.71 -12.62 -8.92
C ASP A 297 -17.31 -12.35 -8.34
N TYR A 298 -16.36 -13.24 -8.59
CA TYR A 298 -14.96 -13.06 -8.18
C TYR A 298 -14.30 -11.87 -8.89
N TYR A 299 -14.62 -11.67 -10.18
CA TYR A 299 -14.11 -10.55 -10.94
C TYR A 299 -14.66 -9.21 -10.43
N HIS A 300 -15.97 -9.14 -10.18
CA HIS A 300 -16.61 -7.97 -9.59
C HIS A 300 -16.02 -7.65 -8.22
N LEU A 301 -15.77 -8.67 -7.39
CA LEU A 301 -15.16 -8.50 -6.08
C LEU A 301 -13.71 -8.02 -6.17
N LEU A 302 -12.89 -8.62 -7.03
CA LEU A 302 -11.50 -8.19 -7.27
C LEU A 302 -11.44 -6.73 -7.71
N ARG A 303 -12.26 -6.36 -8.68
CA ARG A 303 -12.32 -4.99 -9.18
C ARG A 303 -12.72 -4.00 -8.09
N LYS A 304 -13.75 -4.33 -7.30
CA LYS A 304 -14.17 -3.50 -6.16
C LYS A 304 -13.03 -3.34 -5.15
N THR A 305 -12.31 -4.41 -4.82
CA THR A 305 -11.16 -4.33 -3.90
C THR A 305 -10.00 -3.52 -4.48
N GLU A 306 -9.77 -3.58 -5.79
CA GLU A 306 -8.74 -2.76 -6.46
C GLU A 306 -9.10 -1.28 -6.47
N GLU A 307 -10.37 -0.95 -6.78
CA GLU A 307 -10.90 0.42 -6.73
C GLU A 307 -10.81 0.99 -5.31
N GLU A 308 -11.17 0.21 -4.29
CA GLU A 308 -11.03 0.57 -2.87
C GLU A 308 -9.56 0.76 -2.48
N ALA A 309 -8.63 -0.10 -2.93
CA ALA A 309 -7.20 0.04 -2.67
C ALA A 309 -6.62 1.30 -3.34
N LYS A 310 -7.04 1.61 -4.57
CA LYS A 310 -6.63 2.82 -5.30
C LYS A 310 -7.13 4.07 -4.59
N HIS A 311 -8.39 4.08 -4.17
CA HIS A 311 -8.95 5.20 -3.41
C HIS A 311 -8.22 5.41 -2.08
N CYS A 312 -7.94 4.35 -1.32
CA CYS A 312 -7.16 4.44 -0.09
C CYS A 312 -5.74 4.99 -0.33
N ARG A 313 -5.11 4.62 -1.46
CA ARG A 313 -3.80 5.16 -1.86
C ARG A 313 -3.86 6.66 -2.16
N GLU A 314 -4.84 7.10 -2.95
CA GLU A 314 -5.02 8.52 -3.29
C GLU A 314 -5.21 9.36 -2.02
N VAL A 315 -6.09 8.93 -1.11
CA VAL A 315 -6.28 9.58 0.20
C VAL A 315 -4.98 9.61 1.01
N ARG A 316 -4.21 8.51 1.04
CA ARG A 316 -2.92 8.46 1.74
C ARG A 316 -1.91 9.47 1.17
N GLU A 317 -1.79 9.54 -0.15
CA GLU A 317 -0.88 10.45 -0.85
C GLU A 317 -1.30 11.92 -0.65
N ASP A 318 -2.60 12.21 -0.68
CA ASP A 318 -3.13 13.54 -0.39
C ASP A 318 -2.85 13.99 1.04
N LEU A 319 -3.06 13.11 2.04
CA LEU A 319 -2.75 13.41 3.44
C LEU A 319 -1.25 13.63 3.67
N GLU A 320 -0.40 12.89 2.96
CA GLU A 320 1.07 13.02 3.04
C GLU A 320 1.55 14.34 2.40
N ALA A 321 1.01 14.68 1.23
CA ALA A 321 1.26 15.96 0.58
C ALA A 321 0.80 17.13 1.45
N PHE A 322 -0.38 17.04 2.06
CA PHE A 322 -0.89 18.06 2.95
C PHE A 322 -0.06 18.20 4.24
N ALA A 323 0.40 17.09 4.82
CA ALA A 323 1.32 17.13 5.96
C ALA A 323 2.67 17.82 5.62
N ALA A 324 3.17 17.65 4.39
CA ALA A 324 4.35 18.35 3.90
C ALA A 324 4.09 19.86 3.75
N GLU A 325 2.93 20.25 3.21
CA GLU A 325 2.52 21.66 3.11
C GLU A 325 2.45 22.33 4.49
N LEU A 326 1.86 21.67 5.50
CA LEU A 326 1.81 22.21 6.86
C LEU A 326 3.19 22.40 7.50
N LYS A 327 4.15 21.52 7.19
CA LYS A 327 5.56 21.72 7.60
C LYS A 327 6.18 22.94 6.92
N THR A 328 5.86 23.20 5.65
CA THR A 328 6.35 24.41 4.96
C THR A 328 5.72 25.68 5.51
N LEU A 329 4.42 25.64 5.84
CA LEU A 329 3.72 26.76 6.49
C LEU A 329 4.35 27.11 7.84
N LYS A 330 4.66 26.09 8.67
CA LYS A 330 5.33 26.31 9.96
C LYS A 330 6.68 27.01 9.82
N LYS A 331 7.49 26.61 8.82
CA LYS A 331 8.77 27.27 8.52
C LYS A 331 8.59 28.73 8.09
N LEU A 332 7.55 29.03 7.28
CA LEU A 332 7.24 30.40 6.87
C LEU A 332 6.78 31.26 8.06
N GLN A 333 5.97 30.70 8.97
CA GLN A 333 5.58 31.38 10.22
C GLN A 333 6.78 31.69 11.11
N GLU A 334 7.75 30.79 11.21
CA GLU A 334 9.01 31.02 11.93
C GLU A 334 9.83 32.15 11.27
N GLN A 335 9.91 32.17 9.94
CA GLN A 335 10.57 33.24 9.18
C GLN A 335 9.86 34.59 9.32
N GLU A 336 8.53 34.60 9.36
CA GLU A 336 7.73 35.81 9.56
C GLU A 336 7.97 36.40 10.95
N ALA A 337 7.96 35.55 11.98
CA ALA A 337 8.24 35.97 13.35
C ALA A 337 9.67 36.54 13.51
N GLU A 338 10.65 35.95 12.82
CA GLU A 338 12.01 36.45 12.82
C GLU A 338 12.15 37.79 12.08
N ALA A 339 11.53 37.91 10.89
CA ALA A 339 11.51 39.15 10.13
C ALA A 339 10.81 40.28 10.91
N GLN A 340 9.76 39.96 11.66
CA GLN A 340 9.06 40.91 12.54
C GLN A 340 9.98 41.40 13.66
N LYS A 341 10.72 40.52 14.34
CA LYS A 341 11.68 40.93 15.38
C LYS A 341 12.75 41.86 14.82
N VAL A 342 13.32 41.53 13.66
CA VAL A 342 14.30 42.38 12.99
C VAL A 342 13.71 43.76 12.69
N LEU A 343 12.48 43.82 12.16
CA LEU A 343 11.79 45.09 11.93
C LEU A 343 11.59 45.90 13.22
N GLU A 344 11.19 45.25 14.31
CA GLU A 344 11.01 45.90 15.62
C GLU A 344 12.33 46.46 16.17
N GLU A 345 13.42 45.70 16.06
CA GLU A 345 14.77 46.11 16.46
C GLU A 345 15.27 47.31 15.63
N LYS A 346 15.14 47.24 14.30
CA LYS A 346 15.54 48.33 13.39
C LYS A 346 14.69 49.59 13.63
N SER A 347 13.39 49.43 13.86
CA SER A 347 12.48 50.53 14.18
C SER A 347 12.81 51.19 15.54
N LEU A 348 13.26 50.41 16.52
CA LEU A 348 13.73 50.94 17.80
C LEU A 348 15.05 51.72 17.62
N CYS A 349 15.98 51.19 16.82
CA CYS A 349 17.24 51.85 16.49
C CYS A 349 17.00 53.19 15.78
N TYR A 350 16.16 53.19 14.74
CA TYR A 350 15.76 54.40 14.03
C TYR A 350 15.14 55.45 14.96
N ARG A 351 14.24 55.06 15.87
CA ARG A 351 13.66 56.01 16.85
C ARG A 351 14.73 56.66 17.73
N ARG A 352 15.74 55.90 18.16
CA ARG A 352 16.85 56.44 18.96
C ARG A 352 17.70 57.43 18.14
N ILE A 353 18.10 57.04 16.93
CA ILE A 353 18.93 57.86 16.04
C ILE A 353 18.18 59.13 15.60
N SER A 354 16.89 58.99 15.23
CA SER A 354 16.03 60.14 14.91
C SER A 354 15.93 61.11 16.08
N SER A 355 15.76 60.63 17.31
CA SER A 355 15.72 61.50 18.49
C SER A 355 17.02 62.28 18.70
N VAL A 356 18.18 61.67 18.43
CA VAL A 356 19.48 62.35 18.51
C VAL A 356 19.59 63.42 17.43
N TYR A 357 19.22 63.09 16.19
CA TYR A 357 19.17 64.06 15.09
C TYR A 357 18.20 65.20 15.38
N ASP A 358 16.98 64.90 15.81
CA ASP A 358 15.93 65.90 16.07
C ASP A 358 16.36 66.86 17.20
N SER A 359 17.03 66.36 18.25
CA SER A 359 17.64 67.19 19.30
C SER A 359 18.75 68.07 18.73
N ALA A 360 19.75 67.48 18.09
CA ALA A 360 20.89 68.21 17.53
C ALA A 360 20.46 69.26 16.49
N PHE A 361 19.46 68.95 15.68
CA PHE A 361 18.88 69.88 14.72
C PHE A 361 18.13 71.02 15.42
N THR A 362 17.34 70.73 16.46
CA THR A 362 16.64 71.76 17.23
C THR A 362 17.61 72.71 17.93
N ASP A 363 18.66 72.16 18.55
CA ASP A 363 19.70 72.92 19.24
C ASP A 363 20.50 73.77 18.24
N PHE A 364 20.85 73.23 17.07
CA PHE A 364 21.50 73.99 15.99
C PHE A 364 20.65 75.15 15.46
N ILE A 365 19.33 74.94 15.28
CA ILE A 365 18.41 76.00 14.85
C ILE A 365 18.26 77.09 15.92
N ALA A 366 18.25 76.72 17.20
CA ALA A 366 18.20 77.69 18.30
C ALA A 366 19.47 78.59 18.34
N GLU A 367 20.62 78.04 17.97
CA GLU A 367 21.92 78.73 18.02
C GLU A 367 22.26 79.52 16.74
N GLN A 368 21.45 79.44 15.68
CA GLN A 368 21.67 80.15 14.40
C GLN A 368 21.92 81.65 14.56
N ALA A 369 21.19 82.30 15.48
CA ALA A 369 21.39 83.72 15.76
C ALA A 369 22.80 84.00 16.33
N GLY A 370 23.33 83.13 17.20
CA GLY A 370 24.68 83.20 17.74
C GLY A 370 25.75 82.90 16.68
N ILE A 371 25.51 81.91 15.81
CA ILE A 371 26.40 81.56 14.69
C ILE A 371 26.53 82.75 13.71
N LEU A 372 25.41 83.36 13.32
CA LEU A 372 25.40 84.55 12.46
C LEU A 372 26.06 85.76 13.14
N ALA A 373 25.77 86.00 14.41
CA ALA A 373 26.36 87.10 15.17
C ALA A 373 27.89 86.96 15.33
N SER A 374 28.42 85.74 15.43
CA SER A 374 29.86 85.47 15.52
C SER A 374 30.66 85.87 14.27
N LYS A 375 29.99 85.96 13.11
CA LYS A 375 30.59 86.33 11.82
C LYS A 375 30.48 87.84 11.49
N LEU A 376 29.79 88.62 12.33
CA LEU A 376 29.63 90.07 12.14
C LEU A 376 30.90 90.83 12.55
N LYS A 377 31.45 91.61 11.61
CA LYS A 377 32.56 92.54 11.86
C LYS A 377 32.02 93.92 12.21
N GLU A 378 32.71 94.62 13.12
CA GLU A 378 32.35 96.00 13.51
C GLU A 378 32.38 96.92 12.27
N GLY A 379 31.31 97.68 12.02
CA GLY A 379 31.23 98.66 10.93
C GLY A 379 30.78 98.13 9.57
N GLU A 380 30.70 96.81 9.35
CA GLU A 380 30.12 96.21 8.14
C GLU A 380 28.60 96.03 8.29
N PRO A 381 27.79 96.27 7.23
CA PRO A 381 26.34 96.09 7.30
C PRO A 381 25.97 94.61 7.46
N CYS A 382 25.13 94.31 8.46
CA CYS A 382 24.65 92.96 8.71
C CYS A 382 23.83 92.42 7.52
N PRO A 383 24.07 91.17 7.07
CA PRO A 383 23.37 90.60 5.92
C PRO A 383 21.87 90.31 6.17
N VAL A 384 21.41 90.31 7.42
CA VAL A 384 20.00 90.05 7.77
C VAL A 384 19.19 91.33 7.89
N CYS A 385 19.73 92.39 8.52
CA CYS A 385 19.00 93.63 8.82
C CYS A 385 19.64 94.92 8.28
N GLY A 386 20.86 94.86 7.73
CA GLY A 386 21.58 96.01 7.17
C GLY A 386 22.28 96.94 8.17
N SER A 387 22.10 96.76 9.48
CA SER A 387 22.72 97.62 10.51
C SER A 387 24.23 97.40 10.63
N LYS A 388 24.98 98.47 10.94
CA LYS A 388 26.44 98.46 11.18
C LYS A 388 26.82 98.34 12.66
N GLU A 389 25.85 98.44 13.58
CA GLU A 389 26.07 98.41 15.03
C GLU A 389 25.14 97.39 15.71
N HIS A 390 25.71 96.59 16.63
CA HIS A 390 25.01 95.56 17.42
C HIS A 390 25.54 95.55 18.86
N PRO A 391 24.93 96.28 19.81
CA PRO A 391 25.43 96.40 21.17
C PRO A 391 25.23 95.14 22.04
N SER A 392 24.24 94.30 21.69
CA SER A 392 23.92 93.06 22.42
C SER A 392 24.04 91.85 21.49
N LYS A 393 25.24 91.55 20.99
CA LYS A 393 25.48 90.39 20.12
C LYS A 393 25.10 89.10 20.86
N CYS A 394 24.26 88.28 20.21
CA CYS A 394 23.91 86.96 20.72
C CYS A 394 25.19 86.11 20.81
N ARG A 395 25.43 85.48 21.98
CA ARG A 395 26.60 84.63 22.19
C ARG A 395 26.24 83.19 21.89
N LEU A 396 27.08 82.52 21.10
CA LEU A 396 26.97 81.08 20.87
C LEU A 396 27.22 80.33 22.17
N SER A 397 26.37 79.37 22.52
CA SER A 397 26.63 78.52 23.69
C SER A 397 27.80 77.55 23.41
N ALA A 398 28.55 77.18 24.45
CA ALA A 398 29.68 76.26 24.32
C ALA A 398 29.27 74.81 24.00
N GLN A 399 27.97 74.49 24.07
CA GLN A 399 27.40 73.17 23.78
C GLN A 399 26.63 73.14 22.44
N ALA A 400 26.66 74.23 21.67
CA ALA A 400 25.96 74.32 20.39
C ALA A 400 26.50 73.28 19.38
N PRO A 401 25.63 72.43 18.79
CA PRO A 401 26.05 71.48 17.77
C PRO A 401 26.63 72.19 16.54
N THR A 402 27.68 71.63 15.95
CA THR A 402 28.24 72.15 14.71
C THR A 402 27.44 71.69 13.49
N GLN A 403 27.54 72.43 12.38
CA GLN A 403 26.91 72.01 11.12
C GLN A 403 27.37 70.61 10.68
N LEU A 404 28.64 70.26 10.92
CA LEU A 404 29.19 68.93 10.60
C LEU A 404 28.53 67.83 11.43
N GLU A 405 28.30 68.06 12.73
CA GLU A 405 27.64 67.12 13.64
C GLU A 405 26.17 66.89 13.24
N VAL A 406 25.45 67.94 12.85
CA VAL A 406 24.07 67.82 12.35
C VAL A 406 24.03 67.05 11.03
N GLU A 407 24.95 67.32 10.09
CA GLU A 407 25.04 66.60 8.82
C GLU A 407 25.39 65.12 9.03
N GLN A 408 26.27 64.81 9.99
CA GLN A 408 26.60 63.43 10.38
C GLN A 408 25.39 62.71 11.01
N ALA A 409 24.68 63.37 11.92
CA ALA A 409 23.47 62.82 12.54
C ALA A 409 22.36 62.60 11.48
N LYS A 410 22.25 63.49 10.49
CA LYS A 410 21.33 63.34 9.35
C LYS A 410 21.66 62.10 8.52
N LYS A 411 22.93 61.91 8.16
CA LYS A 411 23.38 60.71 7.42
C LYS A 411 23.14 59.42 8.19
N GLN A 412 23.35 59.42 9.51
CA GLN A 412 23.05 58.27 10.36
C GLN A 412 21.54 57.97 10.40
N ARG A 413 20.70 59.01 10.45
CA ARG A 413 19.24 58.87 10.38
C ARG A 413 18.80 58.31 9.02
N GLU A 414 19.30 58.84 7.91
CA GLU A 414 18.97 58.35 6.55
C GLU A 414 19.39 56.88 6.38
N ALA A 415 20.57 56.49 6.89
CA ALA A 415 21.00 55.09 6.89
C ALA A 415 20.08 54.19 7.71
N ALA A 416 19.68 54.64 8.92
CA ALA A 416 18.75 53.90 9.76
C ALA A 416 17.34 53.80 9.16
N GLU A 417 16.89 54.84 8.44
CA GLU A 417 15.63 54.84 7.70
C GLU A 417 15.66 53.80 6.56
N HIS A 418 16.76 53.72 5.82
CA HIS A 418 16.96 52.68 4.80
C HIS A 418 16.93 51.28 5.40
N GLU A 419 17.59 51.05 6.55
CA GLU A 419 17.53 49.75 7.24
C GLU A 419 16.11 49.36 7.69
N VAL A 420 15.30 50.33 8.13
CA VAL A 420 13.88 50.09 8.46
C VAL A 420 13.07 49.78 7.20
N SER A 421 13.31 50.49 6.10
CA SER A 421 12.67 50.21 4.81
C SER A 421 12.97 48.79 4.34
N ASP A 422 14.24 48.38 4.32
CA ASP A 422 14.67 47.03 3.94
C ASP A 422 14.05 45.94 4.82
N ALA A 423 13.99 46.18 6.14
CA ALA A 423 13.36 45.26 7.08
C ALA A 423 11.84 45.17 6.88
N THR A 424 11.20 46.30 6.54
CA THR A 424 9.76 46.36 6.25
C THR A 424 9.43 45.56 4.99
N ASP A 425 10.18 45.76 3.92
CA ASP A 425 9.98 45.03 2.65
C ASP A 425 10.15 43.51 2.84
N ARG A 426 11.18 43.09 3.59
CA ARG A 426 11.38 41.67 3.94
C ARG A 426 10.22 41.10 4.75
N TYR A 427 9.75 41.82 5.78
CA TYR A 427 8.62 41.38 6.59
C TYR A 427 7.35 41.27 5.76
N LEU A 428 7.03 42.28 4.94
CA LEU A 428 5.84 42.26 4.06
C LEU A 428 5.90 41.12 3.04
N GLN A 429 7.08 40.85 2.46
CA GLN A 429 7.26 39.75 1.52
C GLN A 429 7.03 38.39 2.17
N VAL A 430 7.59 38.15 3.35
CA VAL A 430 7.42 36.87 4.07
C VAL A 430 5.98 36.74 4.55
N LYS A 431 5.38 37.79 5.12
CA LYS A 431 3.99 37.82 5.56
C LYS A 431 3.00 37.49 4.44
N SER A 432 3.19 38.08 3.25
CA SER A 432 2.36 37.79 2.08
C SER A 432 2.44 36.30 1.69
N ARG A 433 3.64 35.72 1.71
CA ARG A 433 3.85 34.28 1.42
C ARG A 433 3.21 33.39 2.49
N THR A 434 3.35 33.74 3.77
CA THR A 434 2.74 32.99 4.87
C THR A 434 1.22 33.01 4.75
N GLU A 435 0.61 34.18 4.51
CA GLU A 435 -0.85 34.30 4.42
C GLU A 435 -1.41 33.54 3.21
N GLY A 436 -0.74 33.61 2.05
CA GLY A 436 -1.13 32.83 0.87
C GLY A 436 -1.09 31.33 1.16
N LYS A 437 0.00 30.83 1.76
CA LYS A 437 0.13 29.42 2.14
C LYS A 437 -0.85 28.99 3.23
N LYS A 438 -1.21 29.90 4.14
CA LYS A 438 -2.21 29.67 5.19
C LYS A 438 -3.59 29.46 4.58
N GLN A 439 -3.98 30.28 3.60
CA GLN A 439 -5.26 30.13 2.89
C GLN A 439 -5.31 28.81 2.09
N GLU A 440 -4.26 28.50 1.33
CA GLU A 440 -4.15 27.21 0.61
C GLU A 440 -4.29 26.01 1.56
N ALA A 441 -3.62 26.06 2.72
CA ALA A 441 -3.68 24.99 3.72
C ALA A 441 -5.08 24.86 4.35
N LEU A 442 -5.78 25.98 4.61
CA LEU A 442 -7.15 25.97 5.13
C LEU A 442 -8.14 25.38 4.12
N GLU A 443 -8.05 25.77 2.86
CA GLU A 443 -8.92 25.22 1.81
C GLU A 443 -8.71 23.72 1.62
N ARG A 444 -7.45 23.27 1.56
CA ARG A 444 -7.13 21.86 1.39
C ARG A 444 -7.49 21.04 2.63
N GLY A 445 -7.19 21.55 3.82
CA GLY A 445 -7.55 20.89 5.08
C GLY A 445 -9.05 20.72 5.26
N ASN A 446 -9.85 21.74 4.89
CA ASN A 446 -11.31 21.64 4.95
C ASN A 446 -11.87 20.62 3.95
N LYS A 447 -11.26 20.45 2.78
CA LYS A 447 -11.64 19.39 1.83
C LYS A 447 -11.32 17.98 2.35
N LEU A 448 -10.23 17.83 3.10
CA LEU A 448 -9.77 16.54 3.62
C LEU A 448 -10.44 16.12 4.93
N MET A 449 -10.93 17.08 5.71
CA MET A 449 -11.52 16.85 7.04
C MET A 449 -12.96 17.37 7.16
N ASP A 450 -13.75 17.30 6.08
CA ASP A 450 -15.17 17.66 6.05
C ASP A 450 -15.49 19.01 6.74
N GLY A 451 -14.65 20.01 6.51
CA GLY A 451 -14.84 21.37 7.02
C GLY A 451 -14.49 21.60 8.50
N GLN A 452 -13.91 20.61 9.19
CA GLN A 452 -13.54 20.73 10.61
C GLN A 452 -12.08 21.13 10.84
N PHE A 453 -11.35 21.48 9.78
CA PHE A 453 -9.92 21.77 9.87
C PHE A 453 -9.66 23.17 10.44
N SER A 454 -8.85 23.24 11.50
CA SER A 454 -8.37 24.51 12.09
C SER A 454 -6.87 24.45 12.35
N LEU A 455 -6.16 25.49 11.91
CA LEU A 455 -4.71 25.65 12.15
C LEU A 455 -4.37 25.95 13.61
N GLU A 456 -5.33 26.43 14.39
CA GLU A 456 -5.14 26.79 15.80
C GLU A 456 -5.17 25.55 16.71
N ASN A 457 -5.86 24.49 16.26
CA ASN A 457 -6.02 23.26 17.01
C ASN A 457 -4.89 22.27 16.72
N HIS A 458 -3.91 22.12 17.62
CA HIS A 458 -2.78 21.20 17.41
C HIS A 458 -3.19 19.72 17.23
N ALA A 459 -4.46 19.37 17.51
CA ALA A 459 -5.01 18.04 17.27
C ALA A 459 -5.03 17.62 15.78
N TYR A 460 -4.99 18.56 14.82
CA TYR A 460 -5.01 18.23 13.39
C TYR A 460 -3.84 17.32 12.97
N GLN A 461 -2.69 17.40 13.64
CA GLN A 461 -1.54 16.53 13.34
C GLN A 461 -1.81 15.08 13.73
N THR A 462 -2.48 14.88 14.87
CA THR A 462 -2.88 13.57 15.36
C THR A 462 -3.93 12.96 14.43
N GLU A 463 -4.91 13.76 14.00
CA GLU A 463 -5.94 13.34 13.05
C GLU A 463 -5.38 13.03 11.67
N LEU A 464 -4.44 13.82 11.16
CA LEU A 464 -3.72 13.55 9.91
C LEU A 464 -2.96 12.22 9.97
N ASN A 465 -2.18 12.01 11.03
CA ASN A 465 -1.41 10.79 11.21
C ASN A 465 -2.33 9.56 11.36
N ALA A 466 -3.43 9.69 12.11
CA ALA A 466 -4.43 8.64 12.25
C ALA A 466 -5.16 8.38 10.93
N GLY A 467 -5.49 9.40 10.15
CA GLY A 467 -6.07 9.29 8.80
C GLY A 467 -5.13 8.57 7.84
N TRP A 468 -3.87 8.97 7.80
CA TRP A 468 -2.84 8.34 6.97
C TRP A 468 -2.62 6.87 7.35
N LYS A 469 -2.54 6.57 8.65
CA LYS A 469 -2.39 5.20 9.16
C LYS A 469 -3.59 4.33 8.77
N ARG A 470 -4.81 4.82 8.98
CA ARG A 470 -6.06 4.13 8.56
C ARG A 470 -6.09 3.88 7.05
N ALA A 471 -5.74 4.88 6.24
CA ALA A 471 -5.70 4.75 4.79
C ALA A 471 -4.65 3.72 4.34
N LYS A 472 -3.48 3.71 4.98
CA LYS A 472 -2.40 2.74 4.72
C LYS A 472 -2.79 1.31 5.11
N GLU A 473 -3.37 1.13 6.30
CA GLU A 473 -3.84 -0.17 6.78
C GLU A 473 -4.92 -0.73 5.86
N ARG A 474 -5.93 0.08 5.51
CA ARG A 474 -6.96 -0.31 4.53
C ARG A 474 -6.37 -0.63 3.15
N GLU A 475 -5.41 0.16 2.66
CA GLU A 475 -4.72 -0.16 1.38
C GLU A 475 -4.03 -1.53 1.46
N GLN A 476 -3.39 -1.86 2.58
CA GLN A 476 -2.74 -3.15 2.79
C GLN A 476 -3.75 -4.31 2.89
N GLU A 477 -4.83 -4.13 3.65
CA GLU A 477 -5.91 -5.10 3.77
C GLU A 477 -6.51 -5.42 2.40
N GLN A 478 -6.82 -4.40 1.59
CA GLN A 478 -7.36 -4.61 0.25
C GLN A 478 -6.37 -5.30 -0.69
N LYS A 479 -5.07 -4.97 -0.60
CA LYS A 479 -4.02 -5.69 -1.35
C LYS A 479 -3.88 -7.15 -0.91
N GLN A 480 -4.03 -7.45 0.38
CA GLN A 480 -4.00 -8.82 0.89
C GLN A 480 -5.23 -9.59 0.42
N ARG A 481 -6.42 -8.98 0.51
CA ARG A 481 -7.67 -9.53 0.01
C ARG A 481 -7.61 -9.84 -1.49
N MET A 482 -7.02 -8.93 -2.27
CA MET A 482 -6.81 -9.15 -3.71
C MET A 482 -5.88 -10.33 -3.99
N ARG A 483 -4.80 -10.52 -3.21
CA ARG A 483 -3.93 -11.70 -3.33
C ARG A 483 -4.68 -12.97 -2.99
N PHE A 484 -5.42 -12.98 -1.89
CA PHE A 484 -6.22 -14.13 -1.46
C PHE A 484 -7.24 -14.54 -2.54
N LEU A 485 -7.99 -13.58 -3.09
CA LEU A 485 -8.94 -13.84 -4.18
C LEU A 485 -8.25 -14.35 -5.45
N PHE A 486 -7.04 -13.87 -5.73
CA PHE A 486 -6.24 -14.35 -6.86
C PHE A 486 -5.77 -15.80 -6.65
N ASP A 487 -5.34 -16.15 -5.44
CA ASP A 487 -4.91 -17.50 -5.09
C ASP A 487 -6.09 -18.50 -5.15
N GLU A 488 -7.27 -18.13 -4.62
CA GLU A 488 -8.50 -18.93 -4.74
C GLU A 488 -8.88 -19.18 -6.21
N LEU A 489 -8.75 -18.15 -7.06
CA LEU A 489 -8.98 -18.30 -8.49
C LEU A 489 -7.96 -19.26 -9.13
N GLN A 490 -6.69 -19.22 -8.74
CA GLN A 490 -5.69 -20.17 -9.25
C GLN A 490 -6.00 -21.61 -8.82
N GLU A 491 -6.40 -21.84 -7.57
CA GLU A 491 -6.79 -23.16 -7.11
C GLU A 491 -7.99 -23.70 -7.90
N LYS A 492 -9.04 -22.89 -8.08
CA LYS A 492 -10.20 -23.28 -8.89
C LYS A 492 -9.79 -23.63 -10.33
N LYS A 493 -8.87 -22.87 -10.93
CA LYS A 493 -8.33 -23.18 -12.27
C LYS A 493 -7.65 -24.55 -12.32
N GLU A 494 -6.80 -24.85 -11.35
CA GLU A 494 -6.11 -26.15 -11.28
C GLU A 494 -7.11 -27.29 -11.12
N VAL A 495 -8.16 -27.12 -10.32
CA VAL A 495 -9.26 -28.10 -10.21
C VAL A 495 -9.93 -28.33 -11.55
N PHE A 496 -10.32 -27.28 -12.28
CA PHE A 496 -10.93 -27.41 -13.60
C PHE A 496 -9.99 -28.06 -14.62
N ARG A 497 -8.71 -27.68 -14.63
CA ARG A 497 -7.71 -28.30 -15.51
C ARG A 497 -7.56 -29.79 -15.22
N ASN A 498 -7.52 -30.18 -13.95
CA ASN A 498 -7.42 -31.59 -13.55
C ASN A 498 -8.67 -32.38 -13.97
N GLN A 499 -9.87 -31.80 -13.82
CA GLN A 499 -11.11 -32.41 -14.31
C GLN A 499 -11.11 -32.60 -15.83
N LEU A 500 -10.68 -31.57 -16.58
CA LEU A 500 -10.56 -31.64 -18.04
C LEU A 500 -9.57 -32.73 -18.47
N GLN A 501 -8.39 -32.80 -17.85
CA GLN A 501 -7.41 -33.85 -18.12
C GLN A 501 -7.97 -35.25 -17.78
N GLY A 502 -8.78 -35.38 -16.73
CA GLY A 502 -9.48 -36.62 -16.38
C GLY A 502 -10.41 -37.08 -17.50
N LEU A 503 -11.30 -36.19 -17.96
CA LEU A 503 -12.26 -36.48 -19.03
C LEU A 503 -11.58 -36.77 -20.37
N GLN A 504 -10.51 -36.05 -20.72
CA GLN A 504 -9.72 -36.32 -21.94
C GLN A 504 -9.03 -37.70 -21.89
N LYS A 505 -8.52 -38.11 -20.71
CA LYS A 505 -7.94 -39.46 -20.52
C LYS A 505 -9.00 -40.55 -20.63
N GLU A 506 -10.19 -40.31 -20.11
CA GLU A 506 -11.32 -41.23 -20.29
C GLU A 506 -11.65 -41.35 -21.77
N GLU A 507 -11.90 -40.25 -22.48
CA GLU A 507 -12.21 -40.24 -23.91
C GLU A 507 -11.14 -41.00 -24.73
N ALA A 508 -9.86 -40.80 -24.44
CA ALA A 508 -8.76 -41.52 -25.07
C ALA A 508 -8.83 -43.05 -24.82
N ARG A 509 -9.12 -43.47 -23.57
CA ARG A 509 -9.33 -44.89 -23.23
C ARG A 509 -10.50 -45.50 -23.99
N TRP A 510 -11.61 -44.78 -24.13
CA TRP A 510 -12.77 -45.22 -24.92
C TRP A 510 -12.40 -45.41 -26.39
N LYS A 511 -11.70 -44.45 -27.00
CA LYS A 511 -11.22 -44.54 -28.39
C LYS A 511 -10.27 -45.73 -28.60
N GLU A 512 -9.32 -45.94 -27.70
CA GLU A 512 -8.39 -47.08 -27.78
C GLU A 512 -9.10 -48.43 -27.63
N ALA A 513 -10.05 -48.55 -26.70
CA ALA A 513 -10.84 -49.76 -26.50
C ALA A 513 -11.65 -50.08 -27.76
N MET A 514 -12.30 -49.07 -28.35
CA MET A 514 -13.05 -49.20 -29.60
C MET A 514 -12.15 -49.68 -30.76
N GLN A 515 -11.01 -49.01 -31.00
CA GLN A 515 -10.07 -49.39 -32.06
C GLN A 515 -9.55 -50.82 -31.90
N LYS A 516 -9.27 -51.26 -30.67
CA LYS A 516 -8.89 -52.65 -30.38
C LYS A 516 -10.02 -53.61 -30.75
N THR A 517 -11.25 -53.32 -30.34
CA THR A 517 -12.41 -54.18 -30.65
C THR A 517 -12.73 -54.24 -32.15
N GLU A 518 -12.65 -53.13 -32.87
CA GLU A 518 -12.83 -53.10 -34.33
C GLU A 518 -11.75 -53.88 -35.06
N LYS A 519 -10.49 -53.74 -34.63
CA LYS A 519 -9.37 -54.49 -35.21
C LYS A 519 -9.57 -55.99 -35.02
N THR A 520 -9.93 -56.43 -33.81
CA THR A 520 -10.22 -57.85 -33.56
C THR A 520 -11.42 -58.36 -34.34
N LEU A 521 -12.43 -57.52 -34.56
CA LEU A 521 -13.59 -57.86 -35.38
C LEU A 521 -13.18 -58.08 -36.85
N ARG A 522 -12.41 -57.15 -37.43
CA ARG A 522 -11.91 -57.28 -38.82
C ARG A 522 -11.03 -58.51 -39.02
N GLU A 523 -10.15 -58.81 -38.06
CA GLU A 523 -9.30 -60.01 -38.09
C GLU A 523 -10.14 -61.29 -38.10
N ARG A 524 -11.19 -61.37 -37.28
CA ARG A 524 -12.10 -62.53 -37.25
C ARG A 524 -13.02 -62.60 -38.46
N GLU A 525 -13.49 -61.48 -39.01
CA GLU A 525 -14.24 -61.46 -40.27
C GLU A 525 -13.39 -61.93 -41.44
N GLY A 526 -12.12 -61.54 -41.48
CA GLY A 526 -11.14 -62.05 -42.44
C GLY A 526 -10.92 -63.56 -42.31
N ALA A 527 -10.69 -64.06 -41.09
CA ALA A 527 -10.51 -65.48 -40.83
C ALA A 527 -11.75 -66.32 -41.20
N PHE A 528 -12.95 -65.83 -40.84
CA PHE A 528 -14.21 -66.46 -41.21
C PHE A 528 -14.44 -66.49 -42.73
N GLY A 529 -14.15 -65.36 -43.41
CA GLY A 529 -14.25 -65.27 -44.87
C GLY A 529 -13.25 -66.18 -45.61
N GLN A 530 -12.03 -66.33 -45.08
CA GLN A 530 -11.04 -67.28 -45.60
C GLN A 530 -11.47 -68.73 -45.37
N GLY A 531 -11.99 -69.05 -44.17
CA GLY A 531 -12.53 -70.37 -43.85
C GLY A 531 -13.68 -70.76 -44.78
N LYS A 532 -14.63 -69.86 -45.02
CA LYS A 532 -15.77 -70.09 -45.92
C LYS A 532 -15.32 -70.34 -47.37
N LYS A 533 -14.39 -69.52 -47.89
CA LYS A 533 -13.82 -69.73 -49.24
C LYS A 533 -13.05 -71.04 -49.36
N ALA A 534 -12.36 -71.46 -48.29
CA ALA A 534 -11.67 -72.74 -48.26
C ALA A 534 -12.66 -73.92 -48.28
N LEU A 535 -13.77 -73.82 -47.53
CA LEU A 535 -14.85 -74.81 -47.55
C LEU A 535 -15.50 -74.90 -48.94
N GLU A 536 -15.89 -73.77 -49.55
CA GLU A 536 -16.50 -73.75 -50.89
C GLU A 536 -15.59 -74.37 -51.96
N ARG A 537 -14.28 -74.09 -51.91
CA ARG A 537 -13.29 -74.72 -52.79
C ARG A 537 -13.17 -76.21 -52.54
N TYR A 538 -13.20 -76.62 -51.29
CA TYR A 538 -13.07 -78.03 -50.91
C TYR A 538 -14.33 -78.82 -51.24
N GLU A 539 -15.52 -78.24 -51.11
CA GLU A 539 -16.80 -78.80 -51.58
C GLU A 539 -16.83 -78.98 -53.09
N HIS A 540 -16.31 -77.99 -53.84
CA HIS A 540 -16.17 -78.10 -55.30
C HIS A 540 -15.24 -79.25 -55.68
N LEU A 541 -14.04 -79.32 -55.10
CA LEU A 541 -13.07 -80.39 -55.33
C LEU A 541 -13.62 -81.77 -54.90
N ALA A 542 -14.36 -81.84 -53.80
CA ALA A 542 -15.06 -83.06 -53.36
C ALA A 542 -16.19 -83.46 -54.32
N GLY A 543 -16.90 -82.50 -54.89
CA GLY A 543 -17.90 -82.71 -55.94
C GLY A 543 -17.30 -83.23 -57.23
N GLU A 544 -16.18 -82.65 -57.67
CA GLU A 544 -15.42 -83.08 -58.85
C GLU A 544 -14.88 -84.50 -58.68
N ALA A 545 -14.22 -84.79 -57.55
CA ALA A 545 -13.73 -86.13 -57.24
C ALA A 545 -14.86 -87.18 -57.19
N ARG A 546 -16.04 -86.81 -56.67
CA ARG A 546 -17.22 -87.67 -56.65
C ARG A 546 -17.81 -87.90 -58.04
N ALA A 547 -17.83 -86.87 -58.88
CA ALA A 547 -18.27 -86.98 -60.27
C ALA A 547 -17.30 -87.81 -61.12
N GLU A 548 -15.99 -87.68 -60.92
CA GLU A 548 -14.98 -88.52 -61.55
C GLU A 548 -15.10 -89.99 -61.11
N TYR A 549 -15.35 -90.24 -59.82
CA TYR A 549 -15.61 -91.57 -59.30
C TYR A 549 -16.87 -92.20 -59.93
N GLU A 550 -17.97 -91.45 -60.04
CA GLU A 550 -19.20 -91.93 -60.68
C GLU A 550 -19.02 -92.16 -62.20
N ARG A 551 -18.26 -91.31 -62.89
CA ARG A 551 -17.91 -91.49 -64.32
C ARG A 551 -17.02 -92.71 -64.54
N PHE A 552 -16.07 -92.96 -63.65
CA PHE A 552 -15.20 -94.14 -63.70
C PHE A 552 -16.00 -95.44 -63.60
N TRP A 553 -16.95 -95.52 -62.67
CA TRP A 553 -17.80 -96.70 -62.50
C TRP A 553 -18.89 -96.87 -63.57
N LYS A 554 -19.39 -95.78 -64.16
CA LYS A 554 -20.26 -95.85 -65.35
C LYS A 554 -19.55 -96.35 -66.61
N ARG A 555 -18.21 -96.26 -66.68
CA ARG A 555 -17.37 -96.78 -67.78
C ARG A 555 -17.00 -98.26 -67.64
N ILE A 556 -17.22 -98.84 -66.45
CA ILE A 556 -16.86 -100.23 -66.09
C ILE A 556 -18.10 -101.15 -66.12
N ARG A 557 -19.30 -100.60 -66.27
CA ARG A 557 -20.53 -101.31 -66.65
C ARG A 557 -20.77 -101.18 -68.15
#